data_AF-A0A973BN04-F1
#
_entry.id   AF-A0A973BN04-F1
#
_cell.length_a   1.000
_cell.length_b   1.000
_cell.length_c   1.000
_cell.angle_alpha   90.00
_cell.angle_beta   90.00
_cell.angle_gamma   90.00
#
_symmetry.space_group_name_H-M   'P 1'
#
loop_
_entity.id
_entity.type
_entity.pdbx_description
1 polymer ?
#
loop_
_entity_poly.entity_id
_entity_poly.type
_entity_poly.pdbx_seq_one_letter_code
_entity_poly.pdbx_strand_id
1 'polypeptide(L)'
;MQNKFRENKYLNESGSKTGSWYINRIDYFQFHVYPKANQHKVLSCIVGIGAFMLSFKFITSSLIISAVLLYVSYAALLTFILLRTKICRYKGYFLYPKRIIKYFRALEVMVDINDFDSIATINKK
;
A
#
# COMPACT_ATOMS: atom_id res chain seq x y z
N MET A 1 4.75 9.96 13.53
CA MET A 1 6.06 10.39 12.99
C MET A 1 5.78 11.40 11.90
N GLN A 2 6.15 12.66 12.12
CA GLN A 2 6.20 13.68 11.06
C GLN A 2 7.21 13.22 10.00
N ASN A 3 6.80 13.20 8.73
CA ASN A 3 7.68 12.83 7.63
C ASN A 3 8.76 13.91 7.48
N LYS A 4 10.01 13.55 7.79
CA LYS A 4 11.17 14.38 7.49
C LYS A 4 11.24 14.60 5.97
N PHE A 5 11.36 15.86 5.54
CA PHE A 5 11.61 16.23 4.15
C PHE A 5 12.93 15.59 3.65
N ARG A 6 12.96 15.26 2.35
CA ARG A 6 13.97 14.42 1.68
C ARG A 6 15.31 15.13 1.44
N GLU A 7 16.40 14.37 1.47
CA GLU A 7 17.74 14.83 1.05
C GLU A 7 17.92 14.74 -0.48
N ASN A 8 18.62 15.73 -1.04
CA ASN A 8 18.81 15.97 -2.48
C ASN A 8 19.57 14.85 -3.23
N LYS A 9 20.19 13.92 -2.51
CA LYS A 9 21.11 12.92 -3.05
C LYS A 9 20.43 11.76 -3.80
N TYR A 10 19.11 11.56 -3.61
CA TYR A 10 18.44 10.34 -4.06
C TYR A 10 17.36 10.53 -5.13
N LEU A 11 17.44 11.58 -5.95
CA LEU A 11 16.36 11.94 -6.89
C LEU A 11 16.07 10.89 -7.97
N ASN A 12 17.06 10.07 -8.35
CA ASN A 12 17.00 9.17 -9.51
C ASN A 12 16.85 7.68 -9.15
N GLU A 13 16.74 7.32 -7.87
CA GLU A 13 16.61 5.92 -7.47
C GLU A 13 15.14 5.51 -7.31
N SER A 14 14.73 4.45 -8.02
CA SER A 14 13.50 3.72 -7.73
C SER A 14 13.85 2.47 -6.92
N GLY A 15 13.22 2.28 -5.77
CA GLY A 15 13.33 1.04 -5.00
C GLY A 15 13.74 1.19 -3.53
N SER A 16 14.57 2.15 -3.14
CA SER A 16 14.76 2.50 -1.74
C SER A 16 15.50 3.84 -1.64
N LYS A 17 15.15 4.66 -0.65
CA LYS A 17 15.71 6.00 -0.36
C LYS A 17 15.23 7.08 -1.34
N THR A 18 14.03 7.59 -1.08
CA THR A 18 13.57 8.95 -1.43
C THR A 18 13.73 9.48 -2.89
N GLY A 19 13.35 8.71 -3.91
CA GLY A 19 13.21 9.14 -5.32
C GLY A 19 12.17 10.23 -5.59
N SER A 20 12.35 11.09 -6.61
CA SER A 20 11.51 12.27 -6.92
C SER A 20 10.00 12.08 -6.71
N TRP A 21 9.33 13.05 -6.06
CA TRP A 21 7.90 12.97 -5.73
C TRP A 21 7.02 12.78 -6.98
N TYR A 22 7.43 13.34 -8.11
CA TYR A 22 6.78 13.20 -9.40
C TYR A 22 6.81 11.74 -9.91
N ILE A 23 7.98 11.08 -9.86
CA ILE A 23 8.13 9.67 -10.27
C ILE A 23 7.31 8.76 -9.34
N ASN A 24 7.25 9.10 -8.04
CA ASN A 24 6.47 8.35 -7.08
C ASN A 24 4.94 8.44 -7.32
N ARG A 25 4.44 9.48 -7.99
CA ARG A 25 3.03 9.56 -8.42
C ARG A 25 2.71 8.63 -9.61
N ILE A 26 3.72 8.21 -10.37
CA ILE A 26 3.56 7.25 -11.48
C ILE A 26 3.41 5.82 -10.94
N ASP A 27 4.09 5.52 -9.83
CA ASP A 27 4.10 4.19 -9.22
C ASP A 27 3.02 3.99 -8.15
N TYR A 28 2.60 5.07 -7.49
CA TYR A 28 1.64 5.04 -6.38
C TYR A 28 0.52 6.04 -6.57
N PHE A 29 -0.68 5.65 -6.14
CA PHE A 29 -1.85 6.53 -6.03
C PHE A 29 -2.28 6.68 -4.57
N GLN A 30 -2.83 7.85 -4.26
CA GLN A 30 -3.52 8.11 -3.00
C GLN A 30 -5.02 7.93 -3.20
N PHE A 31 -5.72 7.49 -2.15
CA PHE A 31 -7.17 7.28 -2.21
C PHE A 31 -7.90 7.97 -1.06
N HIS A 32 -9.13 8.39 -1.33
CA HIS A 32 -10.00 9.04 -0.36
C HIS A 32 -10.44 8.09 0.76
N VAL A 33 -10.72 8.68 1.93
CA VAL A 33 -11.36 7.94 3.02
C VAL A 33 -12.80 7.67 2.65
N TYR A 34 -13.23 6.41 2.78
CA TYR A 34 -14.62 5.99 2.59
C TYR A 34 -15.28 5.69 3.94
N PRO A 35 -16.62 5.75 4.06
CA PRO A 35 -17.34 5.69 5.35
C PRO A 35 -16.99 4.45 6.19
N LYS A 36 -16.76 3.30 5.55
CA LYS A 36 -16.44 2.02 6.20
C LYS A 36 -14.94 1.74 6.34
N ALA A 37 -14.07 2.70 6.02
CA ALA A 37 -12.61 2.48 6.02
C ALA A 37 -12.08 2.08 7.41
N ASN A 38 -12.62 2.68 8.47
CA ASN A 38 -12.21 2.34 9.84
C ASN A 38 -12.65 0.92 10.23
N GLN A 39 -13.86 0.51 9.83
CA GLN A 39 -14.35 -0.85 10.09
C GLN A 39 -13.48 -1.87 9.35
N HIS A 40 -13.20 -1.65 8.07
CA HIS A 40 -12.36 -2.54 7.27
C HIS A 40 -10.91 -2.59 7.79
N LYS A 41 -10.40 -1.48 8.32
CA LYS A 41 -9.09 -1.42 8.97
C LYS A 41 -9.05 -2.29 10.24
N VAL A 42 -10.05 -2.19 11.11
CA VAL A 42 -10.11 -3.04 12.32
C VAL A 42 -10.29 -4.51 11.93
N LEU A 43 -11.21 -4.79 11.00
CA LEU A 43 -11.47 -6.15 10.53
C LEU A 43 -10.23 -6.80 9.90
N SER A 44 -9.52 -6.10 9.02
CA SER A 44 -8.29 -6.61 8.40
C SER A 44 -7.18 -6.89 9.42
N CYS A 45 -7.08 -6.09 10.48
CA CYS A 45 -6.15 -6.34 11.58
C CYS A 45 -6.51 -7.62 12.35
N ILE A 46 -7.77 -7.76 12.76
CA ILE A 46 -8.25 -8.92 13.52
C ILE A 46 -8.11 -10.21 12.69
N VAL A 47 -8.55 -10.18 11.43
CA VAL A 47 -8.45 -11.33 10.52
C VAL A 47 -6.99 -11.68 10.26
N GLY A 48 -6.12 -10.69 10.07
CA GLY A 48 -4.69 -10.90 9.85
C GLY A 48 -4.00 -11.60 11.02
N ILE A 49 -4.20 -11.09 12.23
CA ILE A 49 -3.62 -11.68 13.45
C ILE A 49 -4.22 -13.06 13.73
N GLY A 50 -5.55 -13.20 13.61
CA GLY A 50 -6.24 -14.46 13.84
C GLY A 50 -5.78 -15.56 12.88
N ALA A 51 -5.73 -15.28 11.58
CA ALA A 51 -5.24 -16.23 10.58
C ALA A 51 -3.76 -16.57 10.77
N PHE A 52 -2.93 -15.61 11.19
CA PHE A 52 -1.52 -15.85 11.49
C PHE A 52 -1.34 -16.81 12.67
N MET A 53 -2.03 -16.57 13.79
CA MET A 53 -1.98 -17.47 14.96
C MET A 53 -2.50 -18.87 14.61
N LEU A 54 -3.58 -18.93 13.83
CA LEU A 54 -4.16 -20.19 13.37
C LEU A 54 -3.19 -20.98 12.46
N SER A 55 -2.42 -20.29 11.63
CA SER A 55 -1.46 -20.91 10.72
C SER A 55 -0.37 -21.70 11.45
N PHE A 56 0.13 -21.20 12.58
CA PHE A 56 1.10 -21.93 13.41
C PHE A 56 0.48 -23.18 14.05
N LYS A 57 -0.79 -23.11 14.43
CA LYS A 57 -1.47 -24.28 15.00
C LYS A 57 -1.62 -25.40 13.96
N PHE A 58 -1.91 -25.04 12.71
CA PHE A 58 -2.10 -26.02 11.63
C PHE A 58 -0.82 -26.44 10.91
N ILE A 59 0.33 -25.81 11.19
CA ILE A 59 1.59 -26.16 10.53
C ILE A 59 2.00 -27.61 10.79
N THR A 60 1.66 -28.14 11.96
CA THR A 60 1.93 -29.53 12.36
C THR A 60 0.96 -30.53 11.73
N SER A 61 -0.26 -30.10 11.39
CA SER A 61 -1.28 -30.97 10.81
C SER A 61 -1.24 -31.01 9.29
N SER A 62 -1.08 -29.85 8.63
CA SER A 62 -1.08 -29.73 7.18
C SER A 62 -0.35 -28.47 6.73
N LEU A 63 0.73 -28.67 5.98
CA LEU A 63 1.50 -27.58 5.38
C LEU A 63 0.71 -26.78 4.33
N ILE A 64 -0.22 -27.42 3.62
CA ILE A 64 -1.02 -26.75 2.58
C ILE A 64 -2.01 -25.79 3.25
N ILE A 65 -2.70 -26.24 4.30
CA ILE A 65 -3.68 -25.43 5.02
C ILE A 65 -2.98 -24.26 5.71
N SER A 66 -1.82 -24.49 6.33
CA SER A 66 -1.05 -23.43 6.97
C SER A 66 -0.54 -22.40 5.94
N ALA A 67 -0.10 -22.84 4.75
CA ALA A 67 0.31 -21.94 3.67
C ALA A 67 -0.85 -21.05 3.17
N VAL A 68 -2.05 -21.61 3.01
CA VAL A 68 -3.25 -20.83 2.64
C VAL A 68 -3.61 -19.81 3.72
N LEU A 69 -3.54 -20.19 5.00
CA LEU A 69 -3.78 -19.26 6.12
C LEU A 69 -2.73 -18.15 6.20
N LEU A 70 -1.46 -18.46 5.93
CA LEU A 70 -0.38 -17.46 5.82
C LEU A 70 -0.60 -16.50 4.65
N TYR A 71 -1.13 -16.98 3.53
CA TYR A 71 -1.49 -16.11 2.42
C TYR A 71 -2.65 -15.16 2.80
N VAL A 72 -3.68 -15.67 3.47
CA VAL A 72 -4.80 -14.85 3.96
C VAL A 72 -4.31 -13.82 4.97
N SER A 73 -3.43 -14.19 5.89
CA SER A 73 -2.87 -13.24 6.86
C SER A 73 -2.01 -12.18 6.18
N TYR A 74 -1.19 -12.55 5.20
CA TYR A 74 -0.42 -11.61 4.37
C TYR A 74 -1.34 -10.59 3.68
N ALA A 75 -2.38 -11.06 2.98
CA ALA A 75 -3.30 -10.19 2.27
C ALA A 75 -4.05 -9.25 3.23
N ALA A 76 -4.50 -9.76 4.38
CA ALA A 76 -5.20 -8.96 5.38
C ALA A 76 -4.29 -7.90 6.03
N LEU A 77 -3.08 -8.26 6.45
CA LEU A 77 -2.14 -7.29 7.03
C LEU A 77 -1.69 -6.24 6.00
N LEU A 78 -1.50 -6.65 4.74
CA LEU A 78 -1.21 -5.70 3.66
C LEU A 78 -2.38 -4.74 3.46
N THR A 79 -3.64 -5.23 3.41
CA THR A 79 -4.82 -4.34 3.33
C THR A 79 -4.87 -3.34 4.49
N PHE A 80 -4.54 -3.77 5.70
CA PHE A 80 -4.48 -2.90 6.88
C PHE A 80 -3.45 -1.78 6.73
N ILE A 81 -2.23 -2.13 6.28
CA ILE A 81 -1.16 -1.16 6.04
C ILE A 81 -1.60 -0.14 4.98
N LEU A 82 -2.19 -0.60 3.87
CA LEU A 82 -2.66 0.28 2.79
C LEU A 82 -3.77 1.22 3.28
N LEU A 83 -4.73 0.71 4.07
CA LEU A 83 -5.79 1.54 4.66
C LEU A 83 -5.24 2.57 5.66
N ARG A 84 -4.17 2.23 6.37
CA ARG A 84 -3.51 3.12 7.33
C ARG A 84 -2.74 4.23 6.63
N THR A 85 -1.97 3.91 5.58
CA THR A 85 -1.14 4.87 4.84
C THR A 85 -1.93 5.67 3.80
N LYS A 86 -3.08 5.14 3.34
CA LYS A 86 -3.89 5.68 2.24
C LYS A 86 -3.13 5.82 0.92
N ILE A 87 -2.08 5.01 0.74
CA ILE A 87 -1.22 5.00 -0.44
C ILE A 87 -1.18 3.57 -0.96
N CYS A 88 -1.42 3.39 -2.26
CA CYS A 88 -1.39 2.09 -2.92
C CYS A 88 -0.54 2.16 -4.20
N ARG A 89 0.18 1.08 -4.54
CA ARG A 89 0.94 0.96 -5.79
C ARG A 89 0.02 0.58 -6.94
N TYR A 90 0.25 1.11 -8.14
CA TYR A 90 -0.50 0.67 -9.33
C TYR A 90 -0.15 -0.77 -9.72
N LYS A 91 1.11 -1.18 -9.56
CA LYS A 91 1.65 -2.52 -9.88
C LYS A 91 2.72 -2.93 -8.85
N GLY A 92 3.04 -4.23 -8.78
CA GLY A 92 4.16 -4.72 -7.95
C GLY A 92 3.81 -5.24 -6.55
N TYR A 93 2.53 -5.56 -6.29
CA TYR A 93 2.20 -6.39 -5.12
C TYR A 93 2.37 -7.86 -5.45
N PHE A 94 3.10 -8.60 -4.62
CA PHE A 94 3.29 -10.04 -4.78
C PHE A 94 2.02 -10.79 -4.36
N LEU A 95 1.40 -11.52 -5.29
CA LEU A 95 0.19 -12.34 -5.08
C LEU A 95 -1.02 -11.62 -4.45
N TYR A 96 -1.06 -10.29 -4.42
CA TYR A 96 -2.19 -9.56 -3.83
C TYR A 96 -3.40 -9.50 -4.79
N PRO A 97 -4.64 -9.64 -4.29
CA PRO A 97 -5.83 -9.67 -5.14
C PRO A 97 -6.04 -8.36 -5.93
N LYS A 98 -6.04 -8.46 -7.26
CA LYS A 98 -6.27 -7.35 -8.19
C LYS A 98 -7.61 -6.64 -7.97
N ARG A 99 -8.62 -7.35 -7.47
CA ARG A 99 -9.95 -6.78 -7.16
C ARG A 99 -9.87 -5.68 -6.09
N ILE A 100 -9.03 -5.87 -5.07
CA ILE A 100 -8.88 -4.88 -3.99
C ILE A 100 -8.14 -3.64 -4.51
N ILE A 101 -7.12 -3.82 -5.35
CA ILE A 101 -6.43 -2.70 -6.00
C ILE A 101 -7.41 -1.89 -6.86
N LYS A 102 -8.26 -2.56 -7.65
CA LYS A 102 -9.29 -1.92 -8.47
C LYS A 102 -10.28 -1.11 -7.62
N TYR A 103 -10.67 -1.62 -6.45
CA TYR A 103 -11.52 -0.89 -5.50
C TYR A 103 -10.84 0.37 -4.99
N PHE A 104 -9.59 0.30 -4.54
CA PHE A 104 -8.87 1.50 -4.08
C PHE A 104 -8.65 2.50 -5.21
N ARG A 105 -8.38 2.04 -6.43
CA ARG A 105 -8.26 2.91 -7.60
C ARG A 105 -9.55 3.64 -7.94
N ALA A 106 -10.72 3.03 -7.71
CA ALA A 106 -12.00 3.73 -7.88
C ALA A 106 -12.20 4.89 -6.89
N LEU A 107 -11.44 4.90 -5.78
CA LEU A 107 -11.44 5.95 -4.77
C LEU A 107 -10.22 6.87 -4.89
N GLU A 108 -9.50 6.80 -6.00
CA GLU A 108 -8.29 7.56 -6.27
C GLU A 108 -8.56 9.06 -6.18
N VAL A 109 -7.68 9.77 -5.48
CA VAL A 109 -7.68 11.23 -5.48
C VAL A 109 -7.14 11.67 -6.83
N MET A 110 -8.00 12.29 -7.65
CA MET A 110 -7.59 12.94 -8.89
C MET A 110 -6.68 14.12 -8.52
N VAL A 111 -5.37 13.92 -8.64
CA VAL A 111 -4.39 15.01 -8.51
C VAL A 111 -4.00 15.41 -9.92
N ASP A 112 -4.24 16.67 -10.27
CA ASP A 112 -3.83 17.18 -11.58
C ASP A 112 -2.31 17.03 -11.73
N ILE A 113 -1.91 16.41 -12.83
CA ILE A 113 -0.50 16.17 -13.18
C ILE A 113 0.08 17.45 -13.80
N ASN A 114 -0.78 18.30 -14.36
CA ASN A 114 -0.43 19.58 -14.97
C ASN A 114 -0.48 20.75 -13.99
N ASP A 115 -0.59 20.48 -12.68
CA ASP A 115 -0.49 21.51 -11.66
C ASP A 115 0.89 22.19 -11.77
N PHE A 116 0.91 23.38 -12.37
CA PHE A 116 2.10 24.04 -12.91
C PHE A 116 3.19 24.24 -11.87
N ASP A 117 2.85 24.35 -10.59
CA ASP A 117 3.78 24.45 -9.47
C ASP A 117 4.64 23.19 -9.29
N SER A 118 4.09 22.01 -9.62
CA SER A 118 4.81 20.73 -9.58
C SER A 118 5.79 20.57 -10.75
N ILE A 119 5.50 21.21 -11.89
CA ILE A 119 6.34 21.17 -13.10
C ILE A 119 7.43 22.25 -13.04
N ALA A 120 7.11 23.43 -12.51
CA ALA A 120 8.03 24.55 -12.35
C ALA A 120 9.19 24.23 -11.39
N THR A 121 9.00 23.29 -10.46
CA THR A 121 10.07 22.79 -9.57
C THR A 121 10.99 21.77 -10.23
N ILE A 122 10.58 21.15 -11.35
CA ILE A 122 11.42 20.23 -12.14
C ILE A 122 12.34 21.01 -13.08
N ASN A 123 11.83 22.08 -13.71
CA ASN A 123 12.56 22.87 -14.69
C ASN A 123 13.55 23.89 -14.10
N LYS A 124 13.54 24.12 -12.77
CA LYS A 124 14.44 25.06 -12.09
C LYS A 124 15.75 24.44 -11.61
N LYS A 125 16.17 23.31 -12.18
CA LYS A 125 17.41 22.61 -11.81
C LYS A 125 18.39 22.49 -12.95
#